data_AF-A0AAD1JX95-F1
#
_entry.id   AF-A0AAD1JX95-F1
#
_cell.length_a   1.000
_cell.length_b   1.000
_cell.length_c   1.000
_cell.angle_alpha   90.00
_cell.angle_beta   90.00
_cell.angle_gamma   90.00
#
_symmetry.space_group_name_H-M   'P 1'
#
loop_
_entity.id
_entity.type
_entity.pdbx_description
1 polymer ?
#
loop_
_entity_poly.entity_id
_entity_poly.type
_entity_poly.pdbx_seq_one_letter_code
_entity_poly.pdbx_strand_id
1 'polypeptide(L)'
;MEKQLEIFASQSLLPNFVGMLTDSRSFLSYPRHEYFRRVLCNFVGQLIESGRIPDDEALFGKMIEDISYNNVHDYFGFFKNEDSKQ
;
A
#
# COMPACT_ATOMS: atom_id res chain seq x y z
N MET A 1 9.03 -7.56 6.05
CA MET A 1 7.81 -6.95 5.50
C MET A 1 6.92 -8.00 4.86
N GLU A 2 7.48 -8.91 4.04
CA GLU A 2 6.74 -10.03 3.41
C GLU A 2 5.82 -10.79 4.38
N LYS A 3 6.36 -11.32 5.49
CA LYS A 3 5.55 -12.03 6.49
C LYS A 3 4.38 -11.19 7.06
N GLN A 4 4.55 -9.87 7.19
CA GLN A 4 3.46 -9.01 7.66
C GLN A 4 2.40 -8.84 6.57
N LEU A 5 2.79 -8.71 5.30
CA LEU A 5 1.86 -8.67 4.16
C LEU A 5 1.10 -9.99 4.03
N GLU A 6 1.77 -11.14 4.16
CA GLU A 6 1.14 -12.46 4.17
C GLU A 6 0.08 -12.57 5.28
N ILE A 7 0.46 -12.23 6.52
CA ILE A 7 -0.46 -12.27 7.65
C ILE A 7 -1.63 -11.32 7.41
N PHE A 8 -1.37 -10.08 7.00
CA PHE A 8 -2.43 -9.10 6.75
C PHE A 8 -3.39 -9.53 5.64
N ALA A 9 -2.86 -10.05 4.52
CA ALA A 9 -3.68 -10.55 3.41
C ALA A 9 -4.51 -11.79 3.80
N SER A 10 -4.02 -12.60 4.76
CA SER A 10 -4.75 -13.76 5.26
C SER A 10 -5.82 -13.43 6.30
N GLN A 11 -5.66 -12.34 7.05
CA GLN A 11 -6.54 -11.97 8.17
C GLN A 11 -7.41 -10.74 7.89
N SER A 12 -7.14 -10.01 6.81
CA SER A 12 -7.79 -8.74 6.49
C SER A 12 -7.86 -8.46 4.99
N LEU A 13 -8.47 -7.33 4.64
CA LEU A 13 -8.58 -6.86 3.27
C LEU A 13 -7.32 -6.07 2.90
N LEU A 14 -6.39 -6.72 2.20
CA LEU A 14 -5.16 -6.08 1.72
C LEU A 14 -5.39 -4.74 0.99
N PRO A 15 -6.43 -4.56 0.14
CA PRO A 15 -6.70 -3.28 -0.50
C PRO A 15 -6.92 -2.10 0.47
N ASN A 16 -7.34 -2.36 1.71
CA ASN A 16 -7.60 -1.31 2.71
C ASN A 16 -6.36 -0.97 3.55
N PHE A 17 -5.20 -1.54 3.24
CA PHE A 17 -3.98 -1.30 4.02
C PHE A 17 -3.49 0.14 3.83
N VAL A 18 -3.33 0.89 4.93
CA VAL A 18 -2.88 2.29 4.92
C VAL A 18 -1.41 2.48 4.51
N GLY A 19 -0.66 1.39 4.28
CA GLY A 19 0.68 1.44 3.73
C GLY A 19 1.80 1.49 4.78
N MET A 20 2.90 2.16 4.42
CA MET A 20 4.17 2.11 5.16
C MET A 20 4.54 3.47 5.75
N LEU A 21 5.30 3.46 6.84
CA LEU A 21 5.92 4.64 7.45
C LEU A 21 7.40 4.37 7.76
N THR A 22 8.26 5.38 7.69
CA THR A 22 9.71 5.18 7.89
C THR A 22 10.12 4.99 9.35
N ASP A 23 9.34 5.57 10.27
CA ASP A 23 9.67 5.71 11.70
C ASP A 23 11.12 6.17 11.94
N SER A 24 11.58 7.13 11.16
CA SER A 24 12.97 7.56 11.15
C SER A 24 13.08 9.06 11.26
N ARG A 25 14.11 9.51 11.98
CA ARG A 25 14.51 10.92 12.08
C ARG A 25 15.49 11.34 10.98
N SER A 26 15.86 10.42 10.08
CA SER A 26 16.79 10.70 8.98
C SER A 26 16.05 11.10 7.71
N PHE A 27 16.45 12.21 7.09
CA PHE A 27 15.97 12.60 5.76
C PHE A 27 16.31 11.57 4.67
N LEU A 28 17.32 10.71 4.89
CA LEU A 28 17.71 9.67 3.95
C LEU A 28 16.91 8.36 4.15
N SER A 29 15.83 8.40 4.93
CA SER A 29 15.03 7.20 5.22
C SER A 29 13.94 6.90 4.18
N TYR A 30 13.60 7.84 3.30
CA TYR A 30 12.55 7.66 2.30
C TYR A 30 12.75 6.49 1.32
N PRO A 31 13.98 6.04 0.96
CA PRO A 31 14.17 4.79 0.23
C PRO A 31 13.55 3.56 0.90
N ARG A 32 13.22 3.61 2.21
CA ARG A 32 12.43 2.55 2.87
C ARG A 32 11.04 2.38 2.26
N HIS A 33 10.42 3.45 1.77
CA HIS A 33 9.15 3.35 1.04
C HIS A 33 9.34 2.67 -0.32
N GLU A 34 10.43 2.95 -1.02
CA GLU A 34 10.75 2.23 -2.27
C GLU A 34 10.95 0.73 -1.99
N TYR A 35 11.70 0.40 -0.94
CA TYR A 35 11.90 -0.99 -0.54
C TYR A 35 10.57 -1.69 -0.19
N PHE A 36 9.68 -1.01 0.54
CA PHE A 36 8.32 -1.52 0.79
C PHE A 36 7.53 -1.74 -0.49
N ARG A 37 7.52 -0.79 -1.43
CA ARG A 37 6.80 -0.92 -2.72
C ARG A 37 7.32 -2.09 -3.53
N ARG A 38 8.64 -2.31 -3.59
CA ARG A 38 9.24 -3.47 -4.27
C ARG A 38 8.77 -4.78 -3.66
N VAL A 39 8.75 -4.87 -2.33
CA VAL A 39 8.26 -6.05 -1.60
C VAL A 39 6.77 -6.27 -1.85
N LEU A 40 5.94 -5.23 -1.83
CA LEU A 40 4.51 -5.31 -2.12
C LEU A 40 4.24 -5.78 -3.55
N CYS A 41 4.88 -5.17 -4.55
CA CYS A 41 4.72 -5.57 -5.95
C CYS A 41 5.18 -7.01 -6.19
N ASN A 42 6.31 -7.41 -5.58
CA ASN A 42 6.79 -8.79 -5.69
C ASN A 42 5.82 -9.78 -5.03
N PHE A 43 5.27 -9.46 -3.86
CA PHE A 43 4.27 -10.29 -3.19
C PHE A 43 3.02 -10.50 -4.06
N VAL A 44 2.46 -9.42 -4.62
CA VAL A 44 1.29 -9.50 -5.50
C VAL A 44 1.63 -10.25 -6.80
N GLY A 45 2.78 -9.95 -7.42
CA GLY A 45 3.24 -10.63 -8.63
C GLY A 45 3.37 -12.14 -8.45
N GLN A 46 3.94 -12.60 -7.34
CA GLN A 46 4.03 -14.03 -7.04
C GLN A 46 2.67 -14.70 -6.86
N LEU A 47 1.66 -14.00 -6.34
CA LEU A 47 0.30 -14.52 -6.25
C LEU A 47 -0.35 -14.66 -7.63
N ILE A 48 -0.08 -13.72 -8.56
CA ILE A 48 -0.54 -13.78 -9.95
C ILE A 48 0.15 -14.94 -10.67
N GLU A 49 1.49 -15.00 -10.62
CA GLU A 49 2.30 -16.04 -11.28
C GLU A 49 1.94 -17.46 -10.80
N SER A 50 1.58 -17.60 -9.52
CA SER A 50 1.12 -18.88 -8.94
C SER A 50 -0.36 -19.20 -9.21
N GLY A 51 -1.09 -18.33 -9.91
CA GLY A 51 -2.51 -18.50 -10.25
C GLY A 51 -3.45 -18.41 -9.05
N ARG A 52 -3.02 -17.82 -7.93
CA ARG A 52 -3.85 -17.66 -6.72
C ARG A 52 -4.84 -16.51 -6.85
N ILE A 53 -4.49 -15.50 -7.64
CA ILE A 53 -5.32 -14.35 -7.97
C ILE A 53 -5.28 -14.14 -9.49
N PRO A 54 -6.30 -13.51 -10.11
CA PRO A 54 -6.32 -13.27 -11.55
C PRO A 54 -5.18 -12.34 -11.99
N ASP A 55 -4.78 -12.43 -13.25
CA ASP A 55 -3.85 -11.48 -13.87
C ASP A 55 -4.63 -10.27 -14.39
N ASP A 56 -4.89 -9.30 -13.50
CA ASP A 56 -5.58 -8.05 -13.80
C ASP A 56 -4.72 -6.85 -13.39
N GLU A 57 -3.88 -6.40 -14.32
CA GLU A 57 -2.95 -5.30 -14.08
C GLU A 57 -3.66 -4.00 -13.67
N ALA A 58 -4.86 -3.73 -14.19
CA ALA A 58 -5.61 -2.52 -13.86
C ALA A 58 -6.09 -2.55 -12.40
N LEU A 59 -6.64 -3.68 -11.96
CA LEU A 59 -7.11 -3.88 -10.60
C LEU A 59 -5.95 -3.83 -9.59
N PHE A 60 -4.89 -4.61 -9.83
CA PHE A 60 -3.78 -4.72 -8.89
C PHE A 60 -2.86 -3.50 -8.93
N GLY A 61 -2.71 -2.86 -10.08
CA GLY A 61 -2.03 -1.57 -10.22
C GLY A 61 -2.72 -0.50 -9.37
N LYS A 62 -4.05 -0.41 -9.44
CA LYS A 62 -4.83 0.50 -8.60
C LYS A 62 -4.68 0.19 -7.11
N MET A 63 -4.76 -1.08 -6.73
CA MET A 63 -4.55 -1.51 -5.34
C MET A 63 -3.17 -1.11 -4.81
N ILE A 64 -2.11 -1.30 -5.61
CA ILE A 64 -0.74 -0.94 -5.21
C ILE A 64 -0.60 0.58 -5.08
N GLU A 65 -1.19 1.37 -5.97
CA GLU A 65 -1.25 2.82 -5.88
C GLU A 65 -1.94 3.28 -4.59
N ASP A 66 -3.09 2.67 -4.28
CA ASP A 66 -3.89 2.99 -3.11
C ASP A 66 -3.13 2.68 -1.81
N ILE A 67 -2.50 1.51 -1.70
CA ILE A 67 -1.65 1.16 -0.56
C ILE A 67 -0.40 2.07 -0.48
N SER A 68 0.10 2.54 -1.62
CA SER A 68 1.31 3.37 -1.66
C SER A 68 1.06 4.83 -1.27
N TYR A 69 -0.19 5.31 -1.35
CA TYR A 69 -0.54 6.70 -1.02
C TYR A 69 -2.03 6.95 -0.74
N ASN A 70 -2.95 6.55 -1.62
CA ASN A 70 -4.34 7.05 -1.55
C ASN A 70 -5.05 6.62 -0.26
N ASN A 71 -4.81 5.40 0.22
CA ASN A 71 -5.40 4.91 1.46
C ASN A 71 -5.02 5.78 2.67
N VAL A 72 -3.73 6.13 2.81
CA VAL A 72 -3.29 6.96 3.95
C VAL A 72 -3.80 8.39 3.84
N HIS A 73 -3.84 8.92 2.62
CA HIS A 73 -4.40 10.23 2.32
C HIS A 73 -5.86 10.32 2.77
N ASP A 74 -6.68 9.35 2.36
CA ASP A 74 -8.11 9.34 2.65
C ASP A 74 -8.42 8.98 4.11
N TYR A 75 -7.61 8.09 4.70
CA TYR A 75 -7.77 7.67 6.09
C TYR A 75 -7.56 8.81 7.08
N PHE A 76 -6.49 9.60 6.90
CA PHE A 76 -6.19 10.71 7.81
C PHE A 76 -6.89 12.02 7.44
N GLY A 77 -7.25 12.22 6.16
CA GLY A 77 -7.97 13.41 5.71
C GLY A 77 -7.22 14.73 5.92
N PHE A 78 -5.88 14.68 6.05
CA PHE A 78 -5.04 15.83 6.39
C PHE A 78 -5.14 17.02 5.42
N PHE A 79 -5.62 16.78 4.20
CA PHE A 79 -5.68 17.79 3.13
C PHE A 79 -7.11 18.11 2.69
N LYS A 80 -8.13 17.72 3.46
CA LYS A 80 -9.49 18.22 3.23
C LYS A 80 -9.52 19.71 3.62
N ASN A 81 -9.60 20.59 2.62
CA ASN A 81 -9.77 22.02 2.83
C ASN A 81 -11.05 22.28 3.67
N GLU A 82 -10.94 23.16 4.67
CA GLU A 82 -12.08 23.63 5.47
C GLU A 82 -13.08 24.51 4.67
N ASP A 83 -12.89 24.66 3.36
CA ASP A 83 -13.67 25.56 2.49
C ASP A 83 -15.09 25.06 2.14
N SER A 84 -15.62 24.08 2.88
CA SER A 84 -16.99 23.58 2.71
C SER A 84 -17.93 23.98 3.87
N LYS A 85 -17.57 24.99 4.66
CA LYS A 85 -18.53 25.73 5.49
C LYS A 85 -19.06 26.92 4.69
N GLN A 86 -20.03 26.62 3.84
CA GLN A 86 -20.98 27.61 3.33
C GLN A 86 -22.08 27.83 4.37
#